data_AF-A0AAV4J5Q2-F1
#
_entry.id   AF-A0AAV4J5Q2-F1
#
_cell.length_a   1.000
_cell.length_b   1.000
_cell.length_c   1.000
_cell.angle_alpha   90.00
_cell.angle_beta   90.00
_cell.angle_gamma   90.00
#
_symmetry.space_group_name_H-M   'P 1'
#
loop_
_entity.id
_entity.type
_entity.pdbx_description
1 polymer ?
#
loop_
_entity_poly.entity_id
_entity_poly.type
_entity_poly.pdbx_seq_one_letter_code
_entity_poly.pdbx_strand_id
1 'polypeptide(L)'
;MFEPHGPKRLSDIVPGDETRFPFFIIPPKGLNRIRVDGQVDTPAMLRPGFQNRKRIFTVFFNYRGSVAVDILPQDTTMTATYYVQDVLSQVKSATNEQRSKVTITANRTSHLVAVNREQNKTT
;
A
#
# COMPACT_ATOMS: atom_id res chain seq x y z
N MET A 1 -24.25 3.07 4.35
CA MET A 1 -24.00 1.78 3.70
C MET A 1 -23.27 2.05 2.38
N PHE A 2 -22.36 1.18 1.94
CA PHE A 2 -21.73 1.33 0.62
C PHE A 2 -22.69 0.77 -0.43
N GLU A 3 -23.02 1.57 -1.43
CA GLU A 3 -23.96 1.18 -2.50
C GLU A 3 -23.23 1.21 -3.85
N PRO A 4 -23.53 0.30 -4.79
CA PRO A 4 -22.86 0.24 -6.09
C PRO A 4 -22.93 1.57 -6.88
N HIS A 5 -24.00 2.33 -6.69
CA HIS A 5 -24.26 3.61 -7.37
C HIS A 5 -24.44 4.79 -6.40
N GLY A 6 -24.15 4.58 -5.12
CA GLY A 6 -24.25 5.63 -4.10
C GLY A 6 -23.05 6.56 -4.08
N PRO A 7 -23.11 7.64 -3.27
CA PRO A 7 -22.01 8.59 -3.12
C PRO A 7 -20.76 7.99 -2.45
N LYS A 8 -20.87 6.79 -1.87
CA LYS A 8 -19.77 6.06 -1.23
C LYS A 8 -19.71 4.66 -1.80
N ARG A 9 -18.63 4.34 -2.52
CA ARG A 9 -18.38 3.01 -3.09
C ARG A 9 -17.23 2.33 -2.38
N LEU A 10 -17.23 1.00 -2.34
CA LEU A 10 -16.10 0.22 -1.82
C LEU A 10 -14.81 0.51 -2.61
N SER A 11 -14.94 0.85 -3.89
CA SER A 11 -13.83 1.30 -4.75
C SER A 11 -13.17 2.59 -4.26
N ASP A 12 -13.84 3.37 -3.42
CA ASP A 12 -13.32 4.65 -2.93
C ASP A 12 -12.52 4.49 -1.63
N ILE A 13 -12.48 3.28 -1.06
CA ILE A 13 -11.75 2.96 0.17
C ILE A 13 -10.29 2.72 -0.16
N VAL A 14 -9.42 3.34 0.64
CA VAL A 14 -7.98 3.10 0.62
C VAL A 14 -7.59 2.55 2.00
N PRO A 15 -7.61 1.23 2.22
CA PRO A 15 -7.04 0.65 3.43
C PRO A 15 -5.52 0.88 3.51
N GLY A 16 -5.01 0.91 4.73
CA GLY A 16 -3.60 0.84 5.00
C GLY A 16 -3.31 0.29 6.39
N ASP A 17 -2.11 -0.26 6.56
CA ASP A 17 -1.65 -0.84 7.82
C ASP A 17 -0.11 -0.76 7.92
N GLU A 18 0.41 -0.85 9.14
CA GLU A 18 1.83 -0.88 9.44
C GLU A 18 2.33 -2.31 9.63
N THR A 19 3.48 -2.64 9.02
CA THR A 19 4.13 -3.93 9.24
C THR A 19 5.63 -3.80 9.42
N ARG A 20 6.21 -4.75 10.16
CA ARG A 20 7.64 -4.78 10.49
C ARG A 20 8.32 -5.90 9.71
N PHE A 21 9.14 -5.53 8.74
CA PHE A 21 9.95 -6.49 8.01
C PHE A 21 11.33 -6.65 8.66
N PRO A 22 11.70 -7.86 9.09
CA PRO A 22 13.07 -8.14 9.53
C PRO A 22 14.03 -8.16 8.33
N PHE A 23 15.30 -7.79 8.54
CA PHE A 23 16.32 -7.87 7.49
C PHE A 23 16.64 -9.31 7.09
N PHE A 24 16.57 -10.23 8.04
CA PHE A 24 16.77 -11.66 7.80
C PHE A 24 15.54 -12.45 8.24
N ILE A 25 15.14 -13.44 7.47
CA ILE A 25 14.06 -14.35 7.88
C ILE A 25 14.66 -15.34 8.87
N ILE A 26 14.23 -15.27 10.12
CA ILE A 26 14.57 -16.30 11.11
C ILE A 26 13.59 -17.46 10.90
N PRO A 27 14.07 -18.67 10.64
CA PRO A 27 13.18 -19.82 10.48
C PRO A 27 12.32 -19.98 11.74
N PRO A 28 11.00 -20.24 11.59
CA PRO A 28 10.15 -20.55 12.72
C PRO A 28 10.71 -21.75 13.50
N LYS A 29 10.54 -21.75 14.83
CA LYS A 29 11.08 -22.77 15.74
C LYS A 29 10.81 -24.22 15.29
N GLY A 30 9.69 -24.46 14.60
CA GLY A 30 9.32 -25.77 14.07
C GLY A 30 10.23 -26.31 12.96
N LEU A 31 10.85 -25.45 12.16
CA LEU A 31 11.79 -25.85 11.09
C LEU A 31 13.20 -26.13 11.62
N ASN A 32 13.52 -25.68 12.83
CA ASN A 32 14.76 -26.01 13.53
C ASN A 32 14.64 -27.30 14.36
N ARG A 33 13.51 -28.02 14.28
CA ARG A 33 13.35 -29.33 14.91
C ARG A 33 14.04 -30.39 14.06
N ILE A 34 15.25 -30.75 14.44
CA ILE A 34 15.89 -31.96 13.92
C ILE A 34 15.53 -33.16 14.80
N ARG A 35 15.21 -34.29 14.16
CA ARG A 35 15.08 -35.57 14.83
C ARG A 35 16.49 -36.15 14.97
N VAL A 36 17.00 -36.21 16.19
CA VAL A 36 18.35 -36.69 16.46
C VAL A 36 18.28 -38.20 16.68
N ASP A 37 18.48 -38.97 15.61
CA ASP A 37 18.76 -40.41 15.70
C ASP A 37 20.28 -40.59 15.52
N GLY A 38 21.03 -40.68 16.62
CA GLY A 38 22.51 -40.83 16.62
C GLY A 38 23.33 -39.53 16.75
N GLN A 39 24.67 -39.66 16.80
CA GLN A 39 25.61 -38.53 16.85
C GLN A 39 25.61 -37.76 15.53
N VAL A 40 24.69 -36.82 15.37
CA VAL A 40 24.70 -35.85 14.27
C VAL A 40 24.79 -34.45 14.87
N ASP A 41 25.70 -33.64 14.34
CA ASP A 41 25.91 -32.26 14.76
C ASP A 41 24.60 -31.47 14.72
N THR A 42 24.20 -30.96 15.88
CA THR A 42 23.04 -30.08 16.04
C THR A 42 23.28 -28.77 15.27
N PRO A 43 22.33 -28.29 14.45
CA PRO A 43 22.48 -27.01 13.77
C PRO A 43 22.59 -25.90 14.81
N ALA A 44 23.56 -25.00 14.60
CA ALA A 44 23.80 -23.88 15.49
C ALA A 44 22.53 -23.02 15.60
N MET A 45 21.90 -23.06 16.77
CA MET A 45 20.81 -22.14 17.09
C MET A 45 21.36 -20.71 17.11
N LEU A 46 20.70 -19.81 16.37
CA LEU A 46 20.96 -18.38 16.49
C LEU A 46 20.86 -17.98 17.97
N ARG A 47 21.87 -17.25 18.46
CA ARG A 47 21.99 -16.91 19.88
C ARG A 47 20.69 -16.25 20.40
N PRO A 48 20.21 -16.62 21.59
CA PRO A 48 19.14 -15.87 22.25
C PRO A 48 19.61 -14.42 22.43
N GLY A 49 18.78 -13.46 22.02
CA GLY A 49 19.11 -12.03 22.07
C GLY A 49 19.62 -11.41 20.76
N PHE A 50 19.67 -12.15 19.65
CA PHE A 50 19.89 -11.55 18.33
C PHE A 50 18.77 -10.57 17.98
N GLN A 51 19.02 -9.27 18.16
CA GLN A 51 18.12 -8.23 17.71
C GLN A 51 18.20 -8.11 16.19
N ASN A 52 17.32 -8.84 15.52
CA ASN A 52 17.12 -8.67 14.09
C ASN A 52 16.59 -7.25 13.85
N ARG A 53 17.37 -6.43 13.14
CA ARG A 53 16.93 -5.10 12.75
C ARG A 53 15.65 -5.24 11.93
N LYS A 54 14.67 -4.37 12.20
CA LYS A 54 13.39 -4.36 11.49
C LYS A 54 13.18 -2.99 10.87
N ARG A 55 12.61 -2.95 9.68
CA ARG A 55 12.06 -1.74 9.07
C ARG A 55 10.55 -1.74 9.24
N ILE A 56 9.99 -0.59 9.59
CA ILE A 56 8.54 -0.39 9.59
C ILE A 56 8.16 0.13 8.20
N PHE A 57 7.20 -0.54 7.59
CA PHE A 57 6.57 -0.15 6.35
C PHE A 57 5.12 0.20 6.65
N THR A 58 4.64 1.30 6.08
CA THR A 58 3.22 1.64 6.07
C THR A 58 2.73 1.59 4.64
N VAL A 59 1.81 0.66 4.35
CA VAL A 59 1.36 0.40 2.98
C VAL A 59 -0.11 0.75 2.87
N PHE A 60 -0.44 1.55 1.85
CA PHE A 60 -1.81 1.86 1.44
C PHE A 60 -2.08 1.30 0.05
N PHE A 61 -3.26 0.73 -0.12
CA PHE A 61 -3.68 0.13 -1.39
C PHE A 61 -5.18 0.36 -1.62
N ASN A 62 -5.63 0.17 -2.85
CA ASN A 62 -7.03 0.14 -3.22
C ASN A 62 -7.26 -0.94 -4.27
N TYR A 63 -8.47 -0.99 -4.85
CA TYR A 63 -8.83 -1.99 -5.86
C TYR A 63 -7.97 -1.93 -7.14
N ARG A 64 -7.22 -0.84 -7.38
CA ARG A 64 -6.29 -0.69 -8.52
C ARG A 64 -4.86 -1.10 -8.19
N GLY A 65 -4.53 -1.32 -6.92
CA GLY A 65 -3.19 -1.68 -6.46
C GLY A 65 -2.67 -0.72 -5.39
N SER A 66 -1.34 -0.60 -5.31
CA SER A 66 -0.67 0.25 -4.31
C SER A 66 -0.98 1.73 -4.55
N VAL A 67 -1.25 2.46 -3.47
CA VAL A 67 -1.49 3.91 -3.47
C VAL A 67 -0.26 4.65 -2.95
N ALA A 68 0.26 4.22 -1.80
CA ALA A 68 1.47 4.78 -1.20
C ALA A 68 2.17 3.73 -0.35
N VAL A 69 3.50 3.83 -0.26
CA VAL A 69 4.33 3.03 0.63
C VAL A 69 5.28 3.98 1.33
N ASP A 70 5.16 4.09 2.65
CA ASP A 70 6.13 4.78 3.48
C ASP A 70 7.07 3.78 4.15
N ILE A 71 8.34 4.12 4.21
CA ILE A 71 9.35 3.34 4.93
C ILE A 71 9.87 4.23 6.04
N LEU A 72 9.55 3.87 7.29
CA LEU A 72 9.97 4.66 8.44
C LEU A 72 11.51 4.75 8.45
N PRO A 73 12.07 5.97 8.53
CA PRO A 73 13.50 6.17 8.62
C PRO A 73 14.15 5.38 9.75
N GLN A 74 15.46 5.15 9.63
CA GLN A 74 16.16 4.43 10.69
C GLN A 74 16.17 5.26 11.96
N ASP A 75 16.03 4.59 13.10
CA ASP A 75 16.18 5.20 14.41
C ASP A 75 15.15 6.31 14.71
N THR A 76 14.06 6.36 13.92
CA THR A 76 12.89 7.21 14.21
C THR A 76 11.74 6.37 14.76
N THR A 77 10.81 7.04 15.44
CA THR A 77 9.59 6.43 15.96
C THR A 77 8.40 6.92 15.16
N MET A 78 7.44 6.02 14.89
CA MET A 78 6.16 6.40 14.31
C MET A 78 5.41 7.27 15.30
N THR A 79 5.40 8.58 15.05
CA THR A 79 4.63 9.55 15.83
C THR A 79 3.37 9.96 15.07
N ALA A 80 2.36 10.47 15.77
CA ALA A 80 1.17 11.01 15.13
C ALA A 80 1.51 12.14 14.14
N THR A 81 2.50 12.97 14.47
CA THR A 81 2.98 14.06 13.61
C THR A 81 3.55 13.53 12.31
N TYR A 82 4.49 12.57 12.39
CA TYR A 82 5.07 11.94 11.21
C TYR A 82 3.99 11.27 10.35
N TYR A 83 3.06 10.55 10.98
CA TYR A 83 1.98 9.89 10.25
C TYR A 83 1.10 10.89 9.48
N VAL A 84 0.73 12.01 10.08
CA VAL A 84 -0.12 13.02 9.42
C VAL A 84 0.65 13.79 8.34
N GLN A 85 1.88 14.20 8.63
CA GLN A 85 2.66 15.10 7.78
C GLN A 85 3.34 14.38 6.63
N ASP A 86 3.92 13.21 6.88
CA ASP A 86 4.73 12.48 5.91
C ASP A 86 3.93 11.36 5.25
N VAL A 87 3.17 10.58 6.01
CA VAL A 87 2.48 9.39 5.47
C VAL A 87 1.16 9.75 4.79
N LEU A 88 0.23 10.39 5.50
CA LEU A 88 -1.11 10.69 4.96
C LEU A 88 -1.09 11.74 3.85
N SER A 89 -0.09 12.63 3.82
CA SER A 89 0.08 13.61 2.75
C SER A 89 0.37 12.93 1.40
N GLN A 90 1.19 11.87 1.40
CA GLN A 90 1.46 11.03 0.23
C GLN A 90 0.19 10.31 -0.23
N VAL A 91 -0.55 9.69 0.69
CA VAL A 91 -1.82 8.99 0.39
C VAL A 91 -2.83 9.95 -0.25
N LYS A 92 -3.00 11.15 0.32
CA LYS A 92 -3.92 12.17 -0.21
C LYS A 92 -3.54 12.58 -1.62
N SER A 93 -2.25 12.83 -1.87
CA SER A 93 -1.74 13.24 -3.17
C SER A 93 -1.95 12.15 -4.23
N ALA A 94 -1.57 10.92 -3.93
CA ALA A 94 -1.74 9.76 -4.82
C ALA A 94 -3.22 9.44 -5.09
N THR A 95 -4.08 9.54 -4.08
CA THR A 95 -5.52 9.31 -4.25
C THR A 95 -6.17 10.35 -5.17
N ASN A 96 -5.76 11.62 -5.06
CA ASN A 96 -6.24 12.68 -5.93
C ASN A 96 -5.82 12.46 -7.39
N GLU A 97 -4.58 12.04 -7.62
CA GLU A 97 -4.06 11.75 -8.95
C GLU A 97 -4.73 10.52 -9.60
N GLN A 98 -5.10 9.52 -8.81
CA GLN A 98 -5.86 8.36 -9.30
C GLN A 98 -7.33 8.70 -9.59
N ARG A 99 -7.92 9.66 -8.87
CA ARG A 99 -9.30 10.12 -9.07
C ARG A 99 -9.46 11.00 -10.31
N SER A 100 -8.50 11.89 -10.60
CA SER A 100 -8.56 12.77 -11.79
C SER A 100 -8.59 11.98 -13.11
N LYS A 101 -8.02 10.76 -13.12
CA LYS A 101 -8.12 9.81 -14.25
C LYS A 101 -9.53 9.22 -14.45
N VAL A 102 -10.42 9.32 -13.46
CA VAL A 102 -11.83 8.91 -13.56
C VAL A 102 -12.69 10.14 -13.85
N THR A 103 -12.44 10.77 -14.99
CA THR A 103 -13.42 11.70 -15.55
C THR A 103 -14.51 10.84 -16.19
N ILE A 104 -15.62 10.64 -15.47
CA ILE A 104 -16.86 10.18 -16.09
C ILE A 104 -17.34 11.35 -16.93
N THR A 105 -16.99 11.36 -18.22
CA THR A 105 -17.66 12.21 -19.20
C THR A 105 -19.11 11.74 -19.23
N ALA A 106 -20.01 12.52 -18.63
CA ALA A 106 -21.42 12.31 -18.83
C ALA A 106 -21.66 12.51 -20.34
N ASN A 107 -21.98 11.43 -21.05
CA ASN A 107 -22.49 11.46 -22.41
C ASN A 107 -23.87 12.12 -22.40
N ARG A 108 -23.95 13.41 -22.06
CA ARG A 108 -25.06 14.25 -22.49
C ARG A 108 -24.82 14.55 -23.95
N THR A 109 -25.84 14.32 -24.75
CA THR A 109 -25.91 14.62 -26.20
C THR A 109 -25.39 16.04 -26.51
N SER A 110 -25.45 16.98 -25.56
CA SER A 110 -24.88 18.32 -25.68
C SER A 110 -23.36 18.40 -25.82
N HIS A 111 -22.58 17.45 -25.26
CA HIS A 111 -21.12 17.45 -25.39
C HIS A 111 -20.63 16.86 -26.72
N LEU A 112 -21.34 15.89 -27.30
CA LEU A 112 -21.02 15.35 -28.63
C LEU A 112 -21.26 16.38 -29.75
N VAL A 113 -22.22 17.28 -29.57
CA VAL A 113 -22.51 18.35 -30.55
C VAL A 113 -21.42 19.43 -30.59
N ALA A 114 -20.73 19.68 -29.47
CA ALA A 114 -19.63 20.65 -29.42
C ALA A 114 -18.39 20.13 -30.17
N VAL A 115 -18.03 18.87 -29.97
CA VAL A 115 -16.85 18.25 -30.61
C VAL A 115 -17.01 18.16 -32.14
N ASN A 116 -18.21 17.85 -32.64
CA ASN A 116 -18.46 17.80 -34.08
C ASN A 116 -18.58 19.20 -34.74
N ARG A 117 -18.88 20.26 -33.98
CA ARG A 117 -18.95 21.63 -34.52
C ARG A 117 -17.57 22.28 -34.67
N GLU A 118 -16.58 21.86 -33.88
CA GLU A 118 -15.21 22.37 -34.01
C GLU A 118 -14.46 21.70 -35.16
N GLN A 119 -14.69 20.40 -35.42
CA GLN A 119 -14.06 19.71 -36.55
C GLN A 119 -14.57 20.17 -37.93
N ASN A 120 -15.83 20.60 -38.03
CA ASN A 120 -16.42 21.09 -39.28
C ASN A 120 -16.15 22.58 -39.59
N LYS A 121 -15.30 23.26 -38.80
CA LYS A 121 -14.87 24.66 -39.06
C LYS A 121 -13.49 24.77 -39.70
N THR A 122 -12.79 23.65 -39.92
CA THR A 122 -11.44 23.60 -40.51
C THR A 122 -11.39 22.99 -41.92
N THR A 123 -12.51 23.02 -42.64
CA THR A 123 -12.60 22.74 -44.09
C THR A 123 -13.45 23.80 -44.73
#